data_AF-X0UIJ5-F1
#
_entry.id   AF-X0UIJ5-F1
#
_cell.length_a   1.000
_cell.length_b   1.000
_cell.length_c   1.000
_cell.angle_alpha   90.00
_cell.angle_beta   90.00
_cell.angle_gamma   90.00
#
_symmetry.space_group_name_H-M   'P 1'
#
loop_
_entity.id
_entity.type
_entity.pdbx_description
1 polymer ?
#
loop_
_entity_poly.entity_id
_entity_poly.type
_entity_poly.pdbx_seq_one_letter_code
_entity_poly.pdbx_strand_id
1 'polypeptide(L)'
;MARAAQTNYYVDSINGSDSNSGTSDSSPWRTLAPVHAHDFLPGDTIHLRRGSTWDSGLVIDDSGTEGSPIIFTSYGSGAKPIIRRPGVTWGRAVHIDADWVVVEGLLVRDAHEA
;
A
#
# COMPACT_ATOMS: atom_id res chain seq x y z
N MET A 1 -7.35 10.30 -26.14
CA MET A 1 -7.19 9.39 -24.99
C MET A 1 -6.98 10.26 -23.76
N ALA A 2 -7.96 10.34 -22.87
CA ALA A 2 -7.81 11.11 -21.63
C ALA A 2 -6.81 10.37 -20.73
N ARG A 3 -5.72 11.02 -20.33
CA ARG A 3 -4.81 10.49 -19.33
C ARG A 3 -5.60 10.47 -18.02
N ALA A 4 -5.96 9.29 -17.50
CA ALA A 4 -6.52 9.21 -16.16
C ALA A 4 -5.52 9.92 -15.22
N ALA A 5 -6.02 10.84 -14.40
CA ALA A 5 -5.15 11.62 -13.54
C ALA A 5 -4.48 10.69 -12.53
N GLN A 6 -3.15 10.73 -12.48
CA GLN A 6 -2.37 10.06 -11.43
C GLN A 6 -2.87 10.51 -10.06
N THR A 7 -3.41 9.57 -9.28
CA THR A 7 -3.97 9.85 -7.96
C THR A 7 -3.02 9.38 -6.87
N ASN A 8 -2.92 10.16 -5.80
CA ASN A 8 -2.13 9.81 -4.62
C ASN A 8 -3.06 9.35 -3.52
N TYR A 9 -2.78 8.18 -2.97
CA TYR A 9 -3.49 7.59 -1.85
C TYR A 9 -2.58 7.53 -0.62
N TYR A 10 -3.16 7.64 0.57
CA TYR A 10 -2.43 7.75 1.83
C TYR A 10 -3.02 6.81 2.87
N VAL A 11 -2.15 6.07 3.56
CA VAL A 11 -2.53 5.12 4.61
C VAL A 11 -1.65 5.34 5.84
N ASP A 12 -2.29 5.53 6.99
CA ASP A 12 -1.67 5.83 8.27
C ASP A 12 -2.35 5.02 9.38
N SER A 13 -1.66 3.99 9.91
CA SER A 13 -2.24 3.16 10.98
C SER A 13 -2.43 3.91 12.29
N ILE A 14 -1.74 5.03 12.47
CA ILE A 14 -1.67 5.82 13.70
C ILE A 14 -2.81 6.84 13.73
N ASN A 15 -2.92 7.66 12.67
CA ASN A 15 -3.83 8.82 12.62
C ASN A 15 -4.99 8.67 11.62
N GLY A 16 -5.00 7.63 10.79
CA GLY A 16 -5.99 7.46 9.73
C GLY A 16 -7.35 6.95 10.22
N SER A 17 -8.30 6.99 9.29
CA SER A 17 -9.64 6.40 9.43
C SER A 17 -10.08 5.81 8.09
N ASP A 18 -10.64 4.61 8.11
CA ASP A 18 -11.15 3.95 6.88
C ASP A 18 -12.43 4.62 6.34
N SER A 19 -13.01 5.57 7.08
CA SER A 19 -14.08 6.46 6.59
C SER A 19 -13.57 7.63 5.74
N ASN A 20 -12.26 7.86 5.69
CA ASN A 20 -11.67 8.94 4.91
C ASN A 20 -11.63 8.59 3.41
N SER A 21 -11.43 9.60 2.56
CA SER A 21 -11.26 9.37 1.12
C SER A 21 -9.94 8.70 0.76
N GLY A 22 -8.92 8.79 1.63
CA GLY A 22 -7.58 8.26 1.38
C GLY A 22 -6.78 9.08 0.37
N THR A 23 -7.34 10.09 -0.28
CA THR A 23 -6.71 10.86 -1.37
C THR A 23 -5.89 12.08 -0.91
N SER A 24 -5.69 12.24 0.40
CA SER A 24 -4.93 13.33 1.01
C SER A 24 -4.20 12.84 2.26
N ASP A 25 -3.00 13.40 2.53
CA ASP A 25 -2.20 13.06 3.72
C ASP A 25 -2.89 13.46 5.03
N SER A 26 -3.78 14.46 4.97
CA SER A 26 -4.63 14.94 6.06
C SER A 26 -5.88 14.09 6.29
N SER A 27 -6.20 13.17 5.37
CA SER A 27 -7.33 12.26 5.47
C SER A 27 -6.97 10.85 4.95
N PRO A 28 -5.97 10.19 5.58
CA PRO A 28 -5.52 8.88 5.13
C PRO A 28 -6.46 7.77 5.63
N TRP A 29 -6.48 6.65 4.91
CA TRP A 29 -7.04 5.40 5.42
C TRP A 29 -6.23 4.89 6.61
N ARG A 30 -6.85 4.07 7.46
CA ARG A 30 -6.16 3.50 8.63
C ARG A 30 -5.57 2.14 8.34
N THR A 31 -6.37 1.28 7.73
CA THR A 31 -6.02 -0.11 7.45
C THR A 31 -5.69 -0.30 5.97
N LEU A 32 -5.25 -1.50 5.61
CA LEU A 32 -5.08 -1.89 4.21
C LEU A 32 -6.40 -2.41 3.60
N ALA A 33 -7.51 -2.47 4.34
CA ALA A 33 -8.77 -2.95 3.78
C ALA A 33 -9.30 -2.05 2.64
N PRO A 34 -9.25 -0.70 2.75
CA PRO A 34 -9.57 0.16 1.61
C PRO A 34 -8.61 -0.02 0.44
N VAL A 35 -7.32 -0.28 0.70
CA VAL A 35 -6.32 -0.54 -0.36
C VAL A 35 -6.67 -1.80 -1.14
N HIS A 36 -7.05 -2.88 -0.46
CA HIS A 36 -7.44 -4.14 -1.12
C HIS A 36 -8.81 -4.10 -1.81
N ALA A 37 -9.61 -3.05 -1.58
CA ALA A 37 -10.96 -2.91 -2.12
C ALA A 37 -11.06 -1.82 -3.20
N HIS A 38 -9.99 -1.06 -3.42
CA HIS A 38 -9.95 0.07 -4.34
C HIS A 38 -9.24 -0.35 -5.62
N ASP A 39 -9.87 -0.12 -6.77
CA ASP A 39 -9.27 -0.36 -8.08
C ASP A 39 -8.30 0.78 -8.44
N PHE A 40 -7.00 0.51 -8.42
CA PHE A 40 -5.97 1.47 -8.81
C PHE A 40 -5.76 1.50 -10.32
N LEU A 41 -5.41 2.67 -10.84
CA LEU A 41 -5.14 2.88 -12.26
C LEU A 41 -3.64 3.05 -12.53
N PRO A 42 -3.17 2.75 -13.75
CA PRO A 42 -1.78 2.97 -14.13
C PRO A 42 -1.28 4.39 -13.81
N GLY A 43 -0.18 4.46 -13.06
CA GLY A 43 0.42 5.71 -12.59
C GLY A 43 0.05 6.10 -11.17
N ASP A 44 -0.97 5.50 -10.55
CA ASP A 44 -1.35 5.81 -9.17
C ASP A 44 -0.23 5.51 -8.16
N THR A 45 -0.25 6.24 -7.05
CA THR A 45 0.76 6.08 -5.99
C THR A 45 0.10 5.96 -4.63
N ILE A 46 0.44 4.88 -3.91
CA ILE A 46 -0.04 4.57 -2.57
C ILE A 46 1.09 4.84 -1.59
N HIS A 47 0.87 5.81 -0.70
CA HIS A 47 1.81 6.28 0.30
C HIS A 47 1.49 5.67 1.67
N LEU A 48 2.40 4.85 2.19
CA LEU A 48 2.31 4.22 3.51
C LEU A 48 3.09 5.05 4.54
N ARG A 49 2.44 5.44 5.65
CA ARG A 49 3.03 6.34 6.65
C ARG A 49 4.20 5.66 7.37
N ARG A 50 5.35 6.32 7.40
CA ARG A 50 6.49 5.90 8.23
C ARG A 50 6.12 5.80 9.70
N GLY A 51 6.62 4.76 10.36
CA GLY A 51 6.25 4.38 11.73
C GLY A 51 5.00 3.51 11.84
N SER A 52 4.20 3.37 10.77
CA SER A 52 3.03 2.48 10.77
C SER A 52 3.41 1.01 10.68
N THR A 53 2.53 0.15 11.21
CA THR A 53 2.63 -1.30 11.10
C THR A 53 1.26 -1.89 10.77
N TRP A 54 1.21 -2.81 9.80
CA TRP A 54 0.01 -3.56 9.44
C TRP A 54 0.29 -5.06 9.44
N ASP A 55 -0.60 -5.82 10.08
CA ASP A 55 -0.47 -7.27 10.27
C ASP A 55 -1.37 -8.10 9.34
N SER A 56 -2.07 -7.46 8.40
CA SER A 56 -2.96 -8.11 7.42
C SER A 56 -2.22 -8.69 6.20
N GLY A 57 -0.97 -8.27 5.98
CA GLY A 57 -0.31 -8.33 4.68
C GLY A 57 -0.85 -7.28 3.70
N LEU A 58 -0.12 -7.11 2.60
CA LEU A 58 -0.44 -6.26 1.45
C LEU A 58 -0.64 -7.15 0.21
N VAL A 59 -1.81 -7.05 -0.40
CA VAL A 59 -2.14 -7.71 -1.67
C VAL A 59 -2.19 -6.64 -2.75
N ILE A 60 -1.56 -6.91 -3.89
CA ILE A 60 -1.51 -6.04 -5.06
C ILE A 60 -1.89 -6.88 -6.27
N ASP A 61 -3.06 -6.64 -6.83
CA ASP A 61 -3.67 -7.30 -7.98
C ASP A 61 -3.95 -6.34 -9.15
N ASP A 62 -3.84 -5.03 -8.93
CA ASP A 62 -3.91 -4.02 -9.98
C ASP A 62 -2.58 -3.84 -10.71
N SER A 63 -2.65 -3.79 -12.04
CA SER A 63 -1.49 -3.64 -12.91
C SER A 63 -1.34 -2.22 -13.44
N GLY A 64 -0.09 -1.74 -13.47
CA GLY A 64 0.28 -0.53 -14.20
C GLY A 64 0.48 -0.80 -15.69
N THR A 65 1.11 0.16 -16.37
CA THR A 65 1.59 -0.03 -17.74
C THR A 65 3.03 0.43 -17.89
N GLU A 66 3.66 0.09 -19.01
CA GLU A 66 4.96 0.65 -19.39
C GLU A 66 4.92 2.19 -19.31
N GLY A 67 5.87 2.78 -18.56
CA GLY A 67 5.95 4.23 -18.33
C GLY A 67 4.96 4.80 -17.29
N SER A 68 4.01 4.01 -16.81
CA SER A 68 3.02 4.39 -15.79
C SER A 68 2.78 3.23 -14.80
N PRO A 69 3.80 2.84 -14.02
CA PRO A 69 3.63 1.80 -13.01
C PRO A 69 2.72 2.27 -11.86
N ILE A 70 2.10 1.34 -11.16
CA ILE A 70 1.46 1.62 -9.85
C ILE A 70 2.55 1.55 -8.79
N ILE A 71 2.63 2.56 -7.93
CA ILE A 71 3.74 2.71 -6.98
C ILE A 71 3.23 2.60 -5.55
N PHE A 72 3.77 1.66 -4.78
CA PHE A 72 3.60 1.58 -3.33
C PHE A 72 4.88 2.06 -2.66
N THR A 73 4.81 3.20 -1.97
CA THR A 73 5.97 3.85 -1.35
C THR A 73 5.67 4.33 0.06
N SER A 74 6.67 4.96 0.71
CA SER A 74 6.57 5.46 2.08
C SER A 74 6.49 6.99 2.12
N TYR A 75 5.73 7.56 3.06
CA TYR A 75 5.71 9.01 3.30
C TYR A 75 5.91 9.39 4.78
N GLY A 76 6.14 10.68 5.02
CA GLY A 76 6.44 11.22 6.34
C GLY A 76 7.90 10.97 6.76
N SER A 77 8.14 10.90 8.07
CA SER A 77 9.48 10.74 8.65
C SER A 77 9.53 9.58 9.63
N GLY A 78 10.74 9.09 9.93
CA GLY A 78 10.97 8.00 10.87
C GLY A 78 11.16 6.63 10.21
N ALA A 79 10.91 5.57 10.98
CA ALA A 79 11.12 4.18 10.56
C ALA A 79 10.28 3.83 9.31
N LYS A 80 10.79 2.92 8.48
CA LYS A 80 10.03 2.43 7.31
C LYS A 80 8.69 1.84 7.77
N PRO A 81 7.61 1.99 6.98
CA PRO A 81 6.34 1.34 7.27
C PRO A 81 6.55 -0.18 7.24
N ILE A 82 5.85 -0.88 8.11
CA ILE A 82 6.09 -2.31 8.30
C ILE A 82 4.87 -3.12 7.89
N ILE A 83 5.08 -4.02 6.93
CA ILE A 83 4.08 -4.99 6.49
C ILE A 83 4.44 -6.36 7.06
N ARG A 84 3.47 -6.99 7.71
CA ARG A 84 3.60 -8.28 8.38
C ARG A 84 2.36 -9.13 8.13
N ARG A 85 2.49 -10.43 8.41
CA ARG A 85 1.35 -11.33 8.46
C ARG A 85 1.60 -12.47 9.45
N PRO A 86 1.57 -12.18 10.77
CA PRO A 86 1.82 -13.20 11.79
C PRO A 86 0.67 -14.21 11.87
N GLY A 87 0.98 -15.45 12.25
CA GLY A 87 -0.03 -16.47 12.60
C GLY A 87 -0.76 -17.12 11.41
N VAL A 88 -0.16 -17.13 10.21
CA VAL A 88 -0.71 -17.78 9.02
C VAL A 88 0.26 -18.82 8.44
N THR A 89 -0.24 -20.03 8.21
CA THR A 89 0.58 -21.20 7.80
C THR A 89 1.13 -21.11 6.37
N TRP A 90 0.48 -20.36 5.48
CA TRP A 90 0.88 -20.20 4.06
C TRP A 90 0.68 -18.76 3.56
N GLY A 91 0.85 -17.78 4.45
CA GLY A 91 0.60 -16.39 4.13
C GLY A 91 1.81 -15.68 3.56
N ARG A 92 1.58 -14.77 2.61
CA ARG A 92 2.58 -13.81 2.14
C ARG A 92 2.32 -12.47 2.80
N ALA A 93 3.34 -11.85 3.38
CA ALA A 93 3.20 -10.48 3.89
C ALA A 93 3.03 -9.47 2.76
N VAL A 94 3.65 -9.70 1.59
CA VAL A 94 3.39 -8.95 0.37
C VAL A 94 3.12 -9.97 -0.75
N HIS A 95 1.95 -9.87 -1.39
CA HIS A 95 1.57 -10.69 -2.53
C HIS A 95 1.30 -9.78 -3.72
N ILE A 96 2.03 -10.00 -4.82
CA ILE A 96 1.87 -9.25 -6.06
C ILE A 96 1.42 -10.25 -7.12
N ASP A 97 0.22 -10.02 -7.66
CA ASP A 97 -0.40 -10.74 -8.77
C ASP A 97 -0.76 -9.73 -9.87
N ALA A 98 0.24 -8.97 -10.31
CA ALA A 98 0.08 -7.81 -11.19
C ALA A 98 1.38 -7.48 -11.94
N ASP A 99 1.24 -6.71 -13.03
CA ASP A 99 2.34 -6.21 -13.85
C ASP A 99 2.62 -4.71 -13.62
N TRP A 100 3.85 -4.26 -13.88
CA TRP A 100 4.26 -2.85 -13.77
C TRP A 100 3.97 -2.24 -12.39
N VAL A 101 4.32 -2.96 -11.34
CA VAL A 101 4.21 -2.49 -9.95
C VAL A 101 5.60 -2.16 -9.41
N VAL A 102 5.71 -1.02 -8.73
CA VAL A 102 6.91 -0.65 -7.96
C VAL A 102 6.55 -0.69 -6.48
N VAL A 103 7.27 -1.48 -5.70
CA VAL A 103 7.16 -1.49 -4.23
C VAL A 103 8.48 -1.06 -3.63
N GLU A 104 8.50 0.06 -2.94
CA GLU A 104 9.72 0.65 -2.38
C GLU A 104 9.49 1.29 -1.01
N GLY A 105 10.58 1.55 -0.27
CA GLY A 105 10.49 2.28 0.99
C GLY A 105 9.87 1.51 2.17
N LEU A 106 9.44 0.26 1.98
CA LEU A 106 8.81 -0.58 3.02
C LEU A 106 9.80 -1.51 3.70
N LEU A 107 9.44 -1.96 4.91
CA LEU A 107 10.07 -3.10 5.59
C LEU A 107 9.05 -4.24 5.67
N VAL A 108 9.40 -5.39 5.10
CA VAL A 108 8.63 -6.62 5.27
C VAL A 108 9.30 -7.44 6.38
N ARG A 109 8.56 -7.78 7.43
CA ARG A 109 9.05 -8.63 8.53
C ARG A 109 7.97 -9.66 8.89
N ASP A 110 8.38 -10.75 9.54
CA ASP A 110 7.48 -11.82 9.98
C ASP A 110 6.61 -12.34 8.81
N ALA A 111 7.23 -12.49 7.63
CA ALA A 111 6.61 -12.90 6.37
C ALA A 111 6.68 -14.42 6.11
N HIS A 112 7.29 -15.15 7.05
CA HIS A 112 7.46 -16.59 7.10
C HIS A 112 7.50 -16.94 8.60
N GLU A 113 6.82 -18.01 9.00
CA GLU A 113 6.99 -18.59 10.35
C GLU A 113 8.09 -19.64 10.33
N ALA A 114 8.88 -19.73 11.41
CA ALA A 114 9.91 -20.75 11.60
C ALA A 114 9.34 -22.18 11.63
#